data_AF-A0A834IFY1-F1
#
_entry.id   AF-A0A834IFY1-F1
#
_cell.length_a   1.000
_cell.length_b   1.000
_cell.length_c   1.000
_cell.angle_alpha   90.00
_cell.angle_beta   90.00
_cell.angle_gamma   90.00
#
_symmetry.space_group_name_H-M   'P 1'
#
loop_
_entity.id
_entity.type
_entity.pdbx_description
1 polymer ?
#
loop_
_entity_poly.entity_id
_entity_poly.type
_entity_poly.pdbx_seq_one_letter_code
_entity_poly.pdbx_strand_id
1 'polypeptide(L)'
;MGDTFNQLLDETCSILESYRGRDKILRVLCYASKLLGELQSNPELAKKFSIFGSQMSATRATLRLLNDLPTLKSNLQYGLGKNEPDDIIAKLGVVSHIIDQIYLPIEKMSWLAKYKLLTGVDNNKWDNASSVCWAITTYLTIIKTVRYLILLQKHTSCFSEEKSISPDQLQNVKNYNMWNLLRLCMDFIHAVNTLPPGFFWSSRLKPWQVNVIATTSSIVGIYLLIYKRWLK
;
A
#
# COMPACT_ATOMS: atom_id res chain seq x y z
N MET A 1 -13.11 1.14 31.93
CA MET A 1 -13.76 0.66 30.68
C MET A 1 -14.14 1.84 29.77
N GLY A 2 -14.67 2.96 30.33
CA GLY A 2 -14.90 4.20 29.57
C GLY A 2 -13.64 4.82 28.95
N ASP A 3 -12.53 4.87 29.69
CA ASP A 3 -11.28 5.50 29.19
C ASP A 3 -10.66 4.75 28.00
N THR A 4 -10.63 3.41 28.06
CA THR A 4 -10.13 2.58 26.96
C THR A 4 -10.99 2.68 25.70
N PHE A 5 -12.32 2.76 25.88
CA PHE A 5 -13.24 2.94 24.76
C PHE A 5 -13.05 4.32 24.10
N ASN A 6 -12.93 5.38 24.90
CA ASN A 6 -12.70 6.74 24.39
C ASN A 6 -11.36 6.82 23.65
N GLN A 7 -10.30 6.24 24.20
CA GLN A 7 -9.00 6.19 23.53
C GLN A 7 -9.07 5.46 22.18
N LEU A 8 -9.74 4.31 22.12
CA LEU A 8 -9.92 3.56 20.87
C LEU A 8 -10.74 4.37 19.84
N LEU A 9 -11.77 5.07 20.31
CA LEU A 9 -12.61 5.93 19.48
C LEU A 9 -11.79 7.08 18.89
N ASP A 10 -11.01 7.78 19.72
CA ASP A 10 -10.16 8.90 19.30
C ASP A 10 -9.11 8.44 18.28
N GLU A 11 -8.46 7.30 18.50
CA GLU A 11 -7.52 6.72 17.55
C GLU A 11 -8.20 6.40 16.21
N THR A 12 -9.38 5.79 16.26
CA THR A 12 -10.15 5.42 15.07
C THR A 12 -10.57 6.66 14.27
N CYS A 13 -11.09 7.69 14.95
CA CYS A 13 -11.45 8.98 14.35
C CYS A 13 -10.23 9.64 13.70
N SER A 14 -9.11 9.71 14.41
CA SER A 14 -7.86 10.27 13.87
C SER A 14 -7.32 9.52 12.65
N ILE A 15 -7.55 8.21 12.54
CA ILE A 15 -7.23 7.45 11.32
C ILE A 15 -8.18 7.87 10.20
N LEU A 16 -9.48 7.87 10.48
CA LEU A 16 -10.54 8.21 9.52
C LEU A 16 -10.46 9.66 9.02
N GLU A 17 -9.92 10.60 9.78
CA GLU A 17 -9.73 11.98 9.32
C GLU A 17 -8.62 12.10 8.28
N SER A 18 -7.67 11.16 8.27
CA SER A 18 -6.57 11.16 7.30
C SER A 18 -6.95 10.44 6.00
N TYR A 19 -6.56 11.02 4.86
CA TYR A 19 -6.72 10.37 3.55
C TYR A 19 -6.15 8.94 3.52
N ARG A 20 -4.90 8.77 4.00
CA ARG A 20 -4.23 7.46 4.03
C ARG A 20 -4.94 6.46 4.94
N GLY A 21 -5.55 6.93 6.02
CA GLY A 21 -6.35 6.08 6.91
C GLY A 21 -7.65 5.62 6.25
N ARG A 22 -8.38 6.54 5.59
CA ARG A 22 -9.58 6.19 4.81
C ARG A 22 -9.28 5.15 3.72
N ASP A 23 -8.22 5.34 2.92
CA ASP A 23 -7.86 4.37 1.87
C ASP A 23 -7.58 2.98 2.47
N LYS A 24 -6.84 2.90 3.59
CA LYS A 24 -6.54 1.63 4.26
C LYS A 24 -7.79 0.93 4.79
N ILE A 25 -8.71 1.69 5.42
CA ILE A 25 -9.98 1.14 5.93
C ILE A 25 -10.83 0.63 4.77
N LEU A 26 -10.99 1.42 3.70
CA LEU A 26 -11.69 0.99 2.50
C LEU A 26 -11.04 -0.24 1.86
N ARG A 27 -9.71 -0.36 1.93
CA ARG A 27 -8.98 -1.53 1.42
C ARG A 27 -9.32 -2.78 2.23
N VAL A 28 -9.36 -2.69 3.56
CA VAL A 28 -9.79 -3.79 4.44
C VAL A 28 -11.23 -4.18 4.12
N LEU A 29 -12.16 -3.22 4.09
CA LEU A 29 -13.57 -3.47 3.78
C LEU A 29 -13.73 -4.13 2.40
N CYS A 30 -13.00 -3.67 1.40
CA CYS A 30 -12.99 -4.26 0.06
C CYS A 30 -12.64 -5.76 0.08
N TYR A 31 -11.45 -6.10 0.57
CA TYR A 31 -10.95 -7.47 0.45
C TYR A 31 -11.57 -8.41 1.48
N ALA A 32 -11.88 -7.93 2.69
CA ALA A 32 -12.57 -8.73 3.69
C ALA A 32 -13.97 -9.10 3.22
N SER A 33 -14.73 -8.17 2.63
CA SER A 33 -16.05 -8.49 2.10
C SER A 33 -15.97 -9.44 0.91
N LYS A 34 -15.02 -9.25 -0.02
CA LYS A 34 -14.83 -10.21 -1.12
C LYS A 34 -14.48 -11.61 -0.62
N LEU A 35 -13.59 -11.72 0.38
CA LEU A 35 -13.25 -12.98 1.03
C LEU A 35 -14.45 -13.63 1.69
N LEU A 36 -15.23 -12.87 2.47
CA LEU A 36 -16.44 -13.37 3.10
C LEU A 36 -17.42 -13.89 2.05
N GLY A 37 -17.58 -13.18 0.93
CA GLY A 37 -18.44 -13.59 -0.18
C GLY A 37 -18.02 -14.92 -0.82
N GLU A 38 -16.72 -15.20 -0.92
CA GLU A 38 -16.21 -16.46 -1.47
C GLU A 38 -16.33 -17.64 -0.51
N LEU A 39 -16.40 -17.37 0.80
CA LEU A 39 -16.62 -18.37 1.84
C LEU A 39 -18.12 -18.63 2.09
N GLN A 40 -19.02 -17.86 1.49
CA GLN A 40 -20.45 -18.05 1.65
C GLN A 40 -20.98 -19.19 0.77
N SER A 41 -21.71 -20.13 1.39
CA SER A 41 -22.48 -21.13 0.65
C SER A 41 -23.76 -20.57 0.02
N ASN A 42 -24.32 -19.48 0.57
CA ASN A 42 -25.52 -18.84 0.04
C ASN A 42 -25.16 -17.89 -1.14
N PRO A 43 -25.64 -18.16 -2.37
CA PRO A 43 -25.29 -17.36 -3.54
C PRO A 43 -25.75 -15.89 -3.46
N GLU A 44 -26.88 -15.63 -2.83
CA GLU A 44 -27.41 -14.27 -2.68
C GLU A 44 -26.52 -13.44 -1.75
N LEU A 45 -26.11 -14.04 -0.63
CA LEU A 45 -25.22 -13.39 0.34
C LEU A 45 -23.81 -13.20 -0.24
N ALA A 46 -23.29 -14.20 -0.96
CA ALA A 46 -22.03 -14.10 -1.70
C ALA A 46 -22.04 -12.91 -2.68
N LYS A 47 -23.13 -12.74 -3.43
CA LYS A 47 -23.32 -11.61 -4.35
C LYS A 47 -23.36 -10.27 -3.62
N LYS A 48 -24.08 -10.17 -2.50
CA LYS A 48 -24.15 -8.93 -1.68
C LYS A 48 -22.76 -8.50 -1.20
N PHE A 49 -21.98 -9.44 -0.67
CA PHE A 49 -20.60 -9.20 -0.25
C PHE A 49 -19.69 -8.75 -1.40
N SER A 50 -19.80 -9.39 -2.56
CA SER A 50 -19.03 -9.03 -3.76
C SER A 50 -19.37 -7.61 -4.26
N ILE A 51 -20.66 -7.24 -4.27
CA ILE A 51 -21.10 -5.89 -4.62
C ILE A 51 -20.49 -4.87 -3.66
N PHE A 52 -20.65 -5.08 -2.35
CA PHE A 52 -20.10 -4.17 -1.35
C PHE A 52 -18.59 -4.01 -1.48
N GLY A 53 -17.84 -5.10 -1.60
CA GLY A 53 -16.39 -5.05 -1.77
C GLY A 53 -15.96 -4.35 -3.06
N SER A 54 -16.72 -4.51 -4.14
CA SER A 54 -16.48 -3.82 -5.42
C SER A 54 -16.74 -2.31 -5.31
N GLN A 55 -17.77 -1.89 -4.57
CA GLN A 55 -18.02 -0.47 -4.29
C GLN A 55 -16.89 0.14 -3.48
N MET A 56 -16.41 -0.52 -2.42
CA MET A 56 -15.25 -0.05 -1.65
C MET A 56 -14.00 0.10 -2.53
N SER A 57 -13.76 -0.86 -3.43
CA SER A 57 -12.66 -0.77 -4.40
C SER A 57 -12.82 0.41 -5.36
N ALA A 58 -14.03 0.67 -5.86
CA ALA A 58 -14.33 1.78 -6.76
C ALA A 58 -14.12 3.12 -6.05
N THR A 59 -14.61 3.27 -4.81
CA THR A 59 -14.40 4.47 -3.99
C THR A 59 -12.91 4.78 -3.83
N ARG A 60 -12.08 3.76 -3.57
CA ARG A 60 -10.61 3.95 -3.49
C ARG A 60 -10.02 4.45 -4.80
N ALA A 61 -10.42 3.87 -5.93
CA ALA A 61 -9.93 4.32 -7.24
C ALA A 61 -10.30 5.79 -7.50
N THR A 62 -11.53 6.20 -7.15
CA THR A 62 -11.97 7.60 -7.26
C THR A 62 -11.19 8.53 -6.32
N LEU A 63 -10.94 8.11 -5.07
CA LEU A 63 -10.16 8.90 -4.11
C LEU A 63 -8.72 9.17 -4.59
N ARG A 64 -8.11 8.22 -5.32
CA ARG A 64 -6.75 8.38 -5.85
C ARG A 64 -6.62 9.43 -6.94
N LEU A 65 -7.72 9.86 -7.56
CA LEU A 65 -7.71 11.01 -8.48
C LEU A 65 -7.24 12.30 -7.79
N LEU A 66 -7.27 12.35 -6.45
CA LEU A 66 -6.83 13.47 -5.63
C LEU A 66 -5.36 13.36 -5.18
N ASN A 67 -4.61 12.36 -5.64
CA ASN A 67 -3.25 12.09 -5.16
C ASN A 67 -2.17 13.00 -5.74
N ASP A 68 -2.43 13.76 -6.81
CA ASP A 68 -1.36 14.47 -7.52
C ASP A 68 -0.62 15.49 -6.66
N LEU A 69 -1.35 16.36 -5.98
CA LEU A 69 -0.73 17.40 -5.15
C LEU A 69 -0.03 16.79 -3.91
N PRO A 70 -0.63 15.85 -3.17
CA PRO A 70 0.08 15.13 -2.10
C PRO A 70 1.36 14.43 -2.57
N THR A 71 1.32 13.74 -3.71
CA THR A 71 2.49 13.04 -4.27
C THR A 71 3.55 14.04 -4.72
N LEU A 72 3.18 15.10 -5.43
CA LEU A 72 4.09 16.16 -5.83
C LEU A 72 4.78 16.79 -4.62
N LYS A 73 4.02 17.15 -3.58
CA LYS A 73 4.58 17.67 -2.32
C LYS A 73 5.57 16.68 -1.71
N SER A 74 5.22 15.39 -1.66
CA SER A 74 6.11 14.35 -1.13
C SER A 74 7.40 14.23 -1.95
N ASN A 75 7.30 14.30 -3.28
CA ASN A 75 8.44 14.21 -4.20
C ASN A 75 9.39 15.41 -4.01
N LEU A 76 8.82 16.62 -3.89
CA LEU A 76 9.60 17.85 -3.64
C LEU A 76 10.30 17.82 -2.28
N GLN A 77 9.60 17.35 -1.24
CA GLN A 77 10.19 17.19 0.10
C GLN A 77 11.28 16.12 0.15
N TYR A 78 11.15 15.07 -0.68
CA TYR A 78 12.18 14.04 -0.81
C TYR A 78 13.42 14.54 -1.55
N GLY A 79 13.22 15.36 -2.59
CA GLY A 79 14.30 15.88 -3.43
C GLY A 79 15.11 14.74 -4.05
N LEU A 80 16.43 14.80 -3.88
CA LEU A 80 17.37 13.78 -4.37
C LEU A 80 17.78 12.76 -3.30
N GLY A 81 17.02 12.64 -2.21
CA GLY A 81 17.30 11.66 -1.15
C GLY A 81 18.45 12.04 -0.22
N LYS A 82 18.73 13.34 -0.04
CA LYS A 82 19.83 13.85 0.81
C LYS A 82 19.79 13.38 2.27
N ASN A 83 18.61 13.00 2.76
CA ASN A 83 18.39 12.56 4.15
C ASN A 83 18.41 11.03 4.30
N GLU A 84 18.74 10.29 3.25
CA GLU A 84 18.81 8.83 3.27
C GLU A 84 20.17 8.35 3.77
N PRO A 85 20.24 7.17 4.41
CA PRO A 85 21.47 6.68 5.03
C PRO A 85 22.52 6.18 4.02
N ASP A 86 22.14 5.91 2.77
CA ASP A 86 23.11 5.62 1.70
C ASP A 86 22.61 6.06 0.31
N ASP A 87 23.56 6.22 -0.62
CA ASP A 87 23.30 6.65 -2.00
C ASP A 87 22.40 5.67 -2.76
N ILE A 88 22.45 4.37 -2.42
CA ILE A 88 21.64 3.35 -3.08
C ILE A 88 20.17 3.54 -2.73
N ILE A 89 19.85 3.73 -1.45
CA ILE A 89 18.50 4.01 -0.97
C ILE A 89 18.00 5.34 -1.53
N ALA A 90 18.85 6.37 -1.62
CA ALA A 90 18.51 7.65 -2.24
C ALA A 90 18.12 7.47 -3.72
N LYS A 91 18.97 6.81 -4.51
CA LYS A 91 18.70 6.54 -5.94
C LYS A 91 17.44 5.70 -6.13
N LEU A 92 17.27 4.63 -5.36
CA LEU A 92 16.06 3.80 -5.41
C LEU A 92 14.82 4.62 -5.07
N GLY A 93 14.90 5.49 -4.06
CA GLY A 93 13.80 6.37 -3.70
C GLY A 93 13.44 7.36 -4.80
N VAL A 94 14.43 8.01 -5.42
CA VAL A 94 14.19 8.92 -6.55
C VAL A 94 13.50 8.18 -7.70
N VAL A 95 13.98 6.98 -8.06
CA VAL A 95 13.38 6.16 -9.12
C VAL A 95 11.93 5.78 -8.77
N SER A 96 11.67 5.34 -7.53
CA SER A 96 10.30 5.05 -7.08
C SER A 96 9.40 6.28 -7.16
N HIS A 97 9.86 7.45 -6.74
CA HIS A 97 9.09 8.70 -6.82
C HIS A 97 8.78 9.12 -8.25
N ILE A 98 9.70 8.89 -9.20
CA ILE A 98 9.47 9.13 -10.63
C ILE A 98 8.39 8.18 -11.17
N ILE A 99 8.48 6.89 -10.85
CA ILE A 99 7.50 5.90 -11.28
C ILE A 99 6.13 6.22 -10.68
N ASP A 100 6.05 6.61 -9.42
CA ASP A 100 4.81 7.03 -8.78
C ASP A 100 4.20 8.26 -9.46
N GLN A 101 5.02 9.21 -9.90
CA GLN A 101 4.56 10.38 -10.64
C GLN A 101 4.00 10.01 -12.03
N ILE A 102 4.57 9.00 -12.68
CA ILE A 102 4.10 8.47 -13.97
C ILE A 102 2.84 7.60 -13.79
N TYR A 103 2.76 6.87 -12.67
CA TYR A 103 1.63 6.02 -12.33
C TYR A 103 0.32 6.82 -12.21
N LEU A 104 0.37 8.02 -11.63
CA LEU A 104 -0.82 8.86 -11.41
C LEU A 104 -1.62 9.18 -12.68
N PRO A 105 -1.02 9.74 -13.76
CA PRO A 105 -1.76 9.97 -15.01
C PRO A 105 -2.22 8.67 -15.67
N ILE A 106 -1.45 7.57 -15.57
CA ILE A 106 -1.86 6.26 -16.09
C ILE A 106 -3.12 5.76 -15.35
N GLU A 107 -3.15 5.87 -14.02
CA GLU A 107 -4.30 5.47 -13.21
C GLU A 107 -5.55 6.31 -13.53
N LYS A 108 -5.39 7.62 -13.76
CA LYS A 108 -6.49 8.49 -14.20
C LYS A 108 -7.03 8.08 -15.57
N MET A 109 -6.15 7.79 -16.53
CA MET A 109 -6.57 7.34 -17.85
C MET A 109 -7.30 6.00 -17.79
N SER A 110 -6.83 5.06 -16.96
CA SER A 110 -7.53 3.80 -16.67
C SER A 110 -8.92 4.07 -16.08
N TRP A 111 -9.03 4.96 -15.09
CA TRP A 111 -10.30 5.32 -14.48
C TRP A 111 -11.27 5.97 -15.49
N LEU A 112 -10.80 6.95 -16.29
CA LEU A 112 -11.60 7.62 -17.31
C LEU A 112 -12.08 6.64 -18.40
N ALA A 113 -11.21 5.74 -18.85
CA ALA A 113 -11.54 4.72 -19.84
C ALA A 113 -12.56 3.71 -19.29
N LYS A 114 -12.40 3.26 -18.04
CA LYS A 114 -13.33 2.34 -17.36
C LYS A 114 -14.76 2.86 -17.32
N TYR A 115 -14.95 4.16 -17.08
CA TYR A 115 -16.26 4.81 -17.04
C TYR A 115 -16.70 5.39 -18.39
N LYS A 116 -15.96 5.12 -19.47
CA LYS A 116 -16.27 5.57 -20.84
C LYS A 116 -16.42 7.08 -20.97
N LEU A 117 -15.66 7.84 -20.17
CA LEU A 117 -15.62 9.30 -20.22
C LEU A 117 -14.75 9.82 -21.38
N LEU A 118 -13.92 8.94 -21.95
CA LEU A 118 -13.12 9.19 -23.15
C LEU A 118 -13.54 8.21 -24.25
N THR A 119 -13.73 8.71 -25.46
CA THR A 119 -14.04 7.90 -26.65
C THR A 119 -12.75 7.37 -27.28
N GLY A 120 -12.77 6.14 -27.80
CA GLY A 120 -11.65 5.53 -28.52
C GLY A 120 -10.46 5.06 -27.66
N VAL A 121 -10.58 5.09 -26.33
CA VAL A 121 -9.50 4.70 -25.41
C VAL A 121 -9.69 3.26 -24.92
N ASP A 122 -8.64 2.45 -25.03
CA ASP A 122 -8.64 1.05 -24.57
C ASP A 122 -8.34 0.96 -23.06
N ASN A 123 -9.36 0.65 -22.28
CA ASN A 123 -9.25 0.48 -20.82
C ASN A 123 -8.23 -0.60 -20.42
N ASN A 124 -8.14 -1.70 -21.17
CA ASN A 124 -7.27 -2.82 -20.79
C ASN A 124 -5.79 -2.44 -20.88
N LYS A 125 -5.42 -1.61 -21.85
CA LYS A 125 -4.04 -1.11 -21.98
C LYS A 125 -3.63 -0.25 -20.79
N TRP A 126 -4.49 0.69 -20.38
CA TRP A 126 -4.21 1.57 -19.25
C TRP A 126 -4.25 0.83 -17.91
N ASP A 127 -5.18 -0.10 -17.73
CA ASP A 127 -5.26 -0.94 -16.53
C ASP A 127 -4.03 -1.86 -16.40
N ASN A 128 -3.57 -2.46 -17.50
CA ASN A 128 -2.34 -3.22 -17.52
C ASN A 128 -1.11 -2.35 -17.20
N ALA A 129 -1.00 -1.16 -17.80
CA ALA A 129 0.10 -0.23 -17.53
C ALA A 129 0.12 0.20 -16.06
N SER A 130 -1.06 0.49 -15.49
CA SER A 130 -1.23 0.81 -14.07
C SER A 130 -0.75 -0.33 -13.18
N SER A 131 -1.15 -1.57 -13.51
CA SER A 131 -0.77 -2.78 -12.76
C SER A 131 0.74 -3.05 -12.83
N VAL A 132 1.37 -2.84 -13.99
CA VAL A 132 2.83 -2.95 -14.16
C VAL A 132 3.55 -1.91 -13.32
N CYS A 133 3.13 -0.64 -13.37
CA CYS A 133 3.72 0.42 -12.56
C CYS A 133 3.61 0.10 -11.07
N TRP A 134 2.44 -0.34 -10.60
CA TRP A 134 2.24 -0.74 -9.21
C TRP A 134 3.15 -1.91 -8.79
N ALA A 135 3.29 -2.94 -9.63
CA ALA A 135 4.19 -4.06 -9.36
C ALA A 135 5.66 -3.61 -9.28
N ILE A 136 6.12 -2.75 -10.19
CA ILE A 136 7.49 -2.23 -10.21
C ILE A 136 7.77 -1.36 -8.98
N THR A 137 6.93 -0.37 -8.66
CA THR A 137 7.12 0.46 -7.45
C THR A 137 7.15 -0.40 -6.19
N THR A 138 6.26 -1.39 -6.09
CA THR A 138 6.20 -2.28 -4.93
C THR A 138 7.51 -3.07 -4.79
N TYR A 139 8.04 -3.61 -5.89
CA TYR A 139 9.32 -4.30 -5.92
C TYR A 139 10.50 -3.41 -5.50
N LEU A 140 10.59 -2.20 -6.05
CA LEU A 140 11.63 -1.23 -5.68
C LEU A 140 11.55 -0.88 -4.19
N THR A 141 10.34 -0.74 -3.65
CA THR A 141 10.12 -0.46 -2.22
C THR A 141 10.57 -1.64 -1.35
N ILE A 142 10.39 -2.88 -1.80
CA ILE A 142 10.93 -4.07 -1.12
C ILE A 142 12.45 -3.99 -1.06
N ILE A 143 13.12 -3.77 -2.20
CA ILE A 143 14.59 -3.66 -2.26
C ILE A 143 15.08 -2.55 -1.31
N LYS A 144 14.47 -1.37 -1.38
CA LYS A 144 14.78 -0.24 -0.51
C LYS A 144 14.64 -0.61 0.98
N THR A 145 13.54 -1.28 1.35
CA THR A 145 13.27 -1.68 2.74
C THR A 145 14.26 -2.74 3.23
N VAL A 146 14.59 -3.72 2.39
CA VAL A 146 15.60 -4.75 2.70
C VAL A 146 16.97 -4.11 2.90
N ARG A 147 17.38 -3.22 1.98
CA ARG A 147 18.64 -2.49 2.09
C ARG A 147 18.71 -1.67 3.39
N TYR A 148 17.63 -0.96 3.71
CA TYR A 148 17.52 -0.19 4.95
C TYR A 148 17.65 -1.07 6.20
N LEU A 149 17.00 -2.25 6.22
CA LEU A 149 17.15 -3.22 7.32
C LEU A 149 18.59 -3.74 7.46
N ILE A 150 19.26 -4.06 6.34
CA ILE A 150 20.66 -4.51 6.35
C ILE A 150 21.57 -3.42 6.93
N LEU A 151 21.38 -2.16 6.54
CA LEU A 151 22.15 -1.04 7.06
C LEU A 151 21.88 -0.81 8.55
N LEU A 152 20.61 -0.85 8.97
CA LEU A 152 20.22 -0.75 10.38
C LEU A 152 20.85 -1.85 11.23
N GLN A 153 21.05 -3.05 10.69
CA GLN A 153 21.69 -4.15 11.41
C GLN A 153 23.21 -3.95 11.48
N LYS A 154 23.85 -3.56 10.37
CA LYS A 154 25.31 -3.38 10.28
C LYS A 154 25.83 -2.18 11.08
N HIS A 155 25.09 -1.07 11.09
CA HIS A 155 25.53 0.20 11.70
C HIS A 155 24.67 0.56 12.92
N THR A 156 24.22 -0.44 13.68
CA THR A 156 23.35 -0.27 14.86
C THR A 156 23.91 0.79 15.83
N SER A 157 25.22 0.75 16.11
CA SER A 157 25.90 1.65 17.06
C SER A 157 26.00 3.09 16.54
N CYS A 158 26.49 3.27 15.31
CA CYS A 158 26.67 4.58 14.69
C CYS A 158 25.32 5.28 14.44
N PHE A 159 24.30 4.52 14.04
CA PHE A 159 22.95 5.06 13.81
C PHE A 159 22.25 5.48 15.11
N SER A 160 22.49 4.75 16.21
CA SER A 160 21.97 5.09 17.55
C SER A 160 22.61 6.37 18.07
N GLU A 161 23.91 6.55 17.89
CA GLU A 161 24.66 7.75 18.28
C GLU A 161 24.29 8.97 17.43
N GLU A 162 24.27 8.85 16.10
CA GLU A 162 23.98 9.95 15.18
C GLU A 162 22.56 10.50 15.34
N LYS A 163 21.59 9.63 15.62
CA LYS A 163 20.18 10.04 15.79
C LYS A 163 19.74 10.15 17.25
N SER A 164 20.65 9.96 18.21
CA SER A 164 20.34 9.97 19.66
C SER A 164 19.15 9.06 20.04
N ILE A 165 19.06 7.88 19.41
CA ILE A 165 17.94 6.94 19.57
C ILE A 165 18.28 5.91 20.64
N SER A 166 17.35 5.63 21.56
CA SER A 166 17.54 4.59 22.57
C SER A 166 17.58 3.17 21.95
N PRO A 167 18.27 2.19 22.57
CA PRO A 167 18.31 0.81 22.07
C PRO A 167 16.91 0.22 21.83
N ASP A 168 15.95 0.51 22.71
CA ASP A 168 14.57 0.04 22.60
C ASP A 168 13.82 0.67 21.41
N GLN A 169 14.01 1.98 21.19
CA GLN A 169 13.45 2.66 20.02
C GLN A 169 14.03 2.10 18.72
N LEU A 170 15.33 1.80 18.69
CA LEU A 170 15.98 1.19 17.53
C LEU A 170 15.41 -0.21 17.24
N GLN A 171 15.16 -1.01 18.27
CA GLN A 171 14.50 -2.31 18.11
C GLN A 171 13.08 -2.17 17.57
N ASN A 172 12.32 -1.18 18.05
CA ASN A 172 10.98 -0.91 17.53
C ASN A 172 11.00 -0.47 16.06
N VAL A 173 11.99 0.34 15.64
CA VAL A 173 12.18 0.73 14.23
C VAL A 173 12.52 -0.50 13.38
N LYS A 174 13.37 -1.41 13.86
CA LYS A 174 13.66 -2.68 13.16
C LYS A 174 12.39 -3.52 13.02
N ASN A 175 11.64 -3.73 14.09
CA ASN A 175 10.39 -4.48 14.10
C ASN A 175 9.36 -3.89 13.12
N TYR A 176 9.21 -2.56 13.10
CA TYR A 176 8.34 -1.87 12.16
C TYR A 176 8.70 -2.18 10.71
N ASN A 177 9.99 -2.09 10.37
CA ASN A 177 10.46 -2.32 9.00
C ASN A 177 10.32 -3.80 8.59
N MET A 178 10.46 -4.75 9.51
CA MET A 178 10.18 -6.17 9.23
C MET A 178 8.71 -6.42 8.92
N TRP A 179 7.78 -5.87 9.72
CA TRP A 179 6.35 -5.96 9.45
C TRP A 179 5.97 -5.27 8.14
N ASN A 180 6.57 -4.11 7.86
CA ASN A 180 6.40 -3.40 6.60
C ASN A 180 6.90 -4.22 5.41
N LEU A 181 8.03 -4.91 5.54
CA LEU A 181 8.55 -5.82 4.52
C LEU A 181 7.59 -6.99 4.27
N LEU A 182 7.11 -7.65 5.32
CA LEU A 182 6.13 -8.75 5.19
C LEU A 182 4.87 -8.28 4.45
N ARG A 183 4.35 -7.10 4.82
CA ARG A 183 3.22 -6.47 4.12
C ARG A 183 3.53 -6.22 2.63
N LEU A 184 4.69 -5.64 2.33
CA LEU A 184 5.10 -5.36 0.95
C LEU A 184 5.23 -6.64 0.12
N CYS A 185 5.74 -7.72 0.68
CA CYS A 185 5.79 -9.02 0.00
C CYS A 185 4.40 -9.55 -0.34
N MET A 186 3.43 -9.45 0.58
CA MET A 186 2.03 -9.80 0.30
C MET A 186 1.42 -8.91 -0.79
N ASP A 187 1.67 -7.60 -0.73
CA ASP A 187 1.23 -6.66 -1.77
C ASP A 187 1.88 -6.95 -3.12
N PHE A 188 3.13 -7.38 -3.16
CA PHE A 188 3.82 -7.76 -4.40
C PHE A 188 3.25 -9.05 -5.01
N ILE A 189 2.97 -10.07 -4.19
CA ILE A 189 2.32 -11.30 -4.66
C ILE A 189 0.97 -10.96 -5.30
N HIS A 190 0.20 -10.07 -4.66
CA HIS A 190 -1.06 -9.58 -5.19
C HIS A 190 -0.88 -8.79 -6.49
N ALA A 191 0.04 -7.83 -6.52
CA ALA A 191 0.30 -7.00 -7.70
C ALA A 191 0.72 -7.83 -8.91
N VAL A 192 1.60 -8.82 -8.73
CA VAL A 192 2.00 -9.74 -9.81
C VAL A 192 0.81 -10.57 -10.28
N ASN A 193 -0.06 -11.01 -9.38
CA ASN A 193 -1.25 -11.78 -9.77
C ASN A 193 -2.25 -10.96 -10.60
N THR A 194 -2.28 -9.62 -10.42
CA THR A 194 -3.11 -8.70 -11.22
C THR A 194 -2.54 -8.32 -12.58
N LEU A 195 -1.29 -8.72 -12.89
CA LEU A 195 -0.70 -8.51 -14.22
C LEU A 195 -1.43 -9.35 -15.29
N PRO A 196 -1.37 -8.94 -16.56
CA PRO A 196 -1.89 -9.74 -17.66
C PRO A 196 -1.20 -11.11 -17.74
N PRO A 197 -1.85 -12.13 -18.32
CA PRO A 197 -1.26 -13.44 -18.50
C PRO A 197 0.08 -13.38 -19.24
N GLY A 198 1.08 -14.11 -18.74
CA GLY A 198 2.43 -14.18 -19.32
C GLY A 198 3.53 -13.59 -18.43
N PHE A 199 3.17 -12.92 -17.34
CA PHE A 199 4.12 -12.37 -16.37
C PHE A 199 4.20 -13.26 -15.11
N PHE A 200 5.32 -13.95 -14.88
CA PHE A 200 5.54 -14.77 -13.67
C PHE A 200 4.36 -15.72 -13.34
N TRP A 201 3.72 -15.52 -12.17
CA TRP A 201 2.54 -16.24 -11.70
C TRP A 201 1.23 -15.46 -11.88
N SER A 202 1.21 -14.47 -12.79
CA SER A 202 0.02 -13.70 -13.16
C SER A 202 -1.20 -14.60 -13.35
N SER A 203 -2.33 -14.23 -12.74
CA SER A 203 -3.61 -14.92 -12.88
C SER A 203 -3.62 -16.41 -12.46
N ARG A 204 -2.60 -16.90 -11.73
CA ARG A 204 -2.56 -18.30 -11.26
C ARG A 204 -3.22 -18.52 -9.91
N LEU A 205 -3.36 -17.48 -9.09
CA LEU A 205 -3.99 -17.59 -7.77
C LEU A 205 -5.51 -17.61 -7.89
N LYS A 206 -6.15 -18.46 -7.08
CA LYS A 206 -7.61 -18.49 -6.96
C LYS A 206 -8.10 -17.18 -6.30
N PRO A 207 -9.30 -16.70 -6.64
CA PRO A 207 -9.86 -15.47 -6.08
C PRO A 207 -9.79 -15.37 -4.54
N TRP A 208 -10.13 -16.46 -3.83
CA TRP A 208 -10.02 -16.53 -2.37
C TRP A 208 -8.61 -16.40 -1.83
N GLN A 209 -7.60 -16.94 -2.53
CA GLN A 209 -6.20 -16.81 -2.10
C GLN A 209 -5.77 -15.35 -2.19
N VAL A 210 -6.14 -14.68 -3.29
CA VAL A 210 -5.86 -13.24 -3.48
C VAL A 210 -6.53 -12.41 -2.40
N ASN A 211 -7.80 -12.68 -2.10
CA ASN A 211 -8.54 -11.92 -1.09
C ASN A 211 -8.03 -12.17 0.34
N VAL A 212 -7.57 -13.39 0.67
CA VAL A 212 -6.87 -13.65 1.95
C VAL A 212 -5.59 -12.82 2.05
N ILE A 213 -4.72 -12.92 1.05
CA ILE A 213 -3.43 -12.18 1.03
C ILE A 213 -3.67 -10.67 1.14
N ALA A 214 -4.63 -10.16 0.36
CA ALA A 214 -4.97 -8.74 0.34
C ALA A 214 -5.59 -8.27 1.66
N THR A 215 -6.46 -9.08 2.29
CA THR A 215 -7.06 -8.77 3.59
C THR A 215 -6.00 -8.72 4.68
N THR A 216 -5.16 -9.76 4.78
CA THR A 216 -4.07 -9.84 5.76
C THR A 216 -3.09 -8.66 5.60
N SER A 217 -2.68 -8.37 4.36
CA SER A 217 -1.82 -7.21 4.08
C SER A 217 -2.45 -5.89 4.50
N SER A 218 -3.76 -5.74 4.28
CA SER A 218 -4.49 -4.52 4.63
C SER A 218 -4.61 -4.33 6.14
N ILE A 219 -4.85 -5.41 6.89
CA ILE A 219 -4.88 -5.40 8.36
C ILE A 219 -3.50 -5.05 8.92
N VAL A 220 -2.43 -5.69 8.43
CA VAL A 220 -1.05 -5.33 8.79
C VAL A 220 -0.77 -3.87 8.42
N GLY A 221 -1.34 -3.37 7.33
CA GLY A 221 -1.30 -1.98 6.93
C GLY A 221 -1.91 -1.01 7.95
N ILE A 222 -3.05 -1.35 8.55
CA ILE A 222 -3.67 -0.56 9.64
C ILE A 222 -2.81 -0.65 10.90
N TYR A 223 -2.38 -1.84 11.29
CA TYR A 223 -1.46 -2.04 12.41
C TYR A 223 -0.21 -1.16 12.29
N LEU A 224 0.44 -1.15 11.12
CA LEU A 224 1.61 -0.30 10.87
C LEU A 224 1.28 1.20 10.86
N LEU A 225 0.05 1.60 10.57
CA LEU A 225 -0.35 3.00 10.67
C LEU A 225 -0.37 3.43 12.15
N ILE A 226 -0.95 2.61 13.02
CA ILE A 226 -1.04 2.83 14.46
C ILE A 226 0.36 2.75 15.08
N TYR A 227 1.10 1.67 14.79
CA TYR A 227 2.43 1.46 15.33
C TYR A 227 3.40 2.59 14.97
N LYS A 228 3.29 3.17 13.77
CA LYS A 228 4.09 4.35 13.37
C LYS A 228 3.80 5.59 14.22
N ARG A 229 2.58 5.74 14.74
CA ARG A 229 2.22 6.88 15.62
C ARG A 229 2.86 6.73 16.99
N TRP A 230 2.92 5.51 17.52
CA TRP A 230 3.59 5.21 18.80
C TRP A 230 5.12 5.21 18.72
N LEU A 231 5.68 5.09 17.51
CA LEU A 231 7.12 5.17 17.24
C LEU A 231 7.68 6.60 17.21
N LYS A 232 6.81 7.62 17.11
CA LYS A 232 7.19 9.03 17.16
C LYS A 232 7.20 9.52 18.60
#